data_AF-A0A1I3CAG0-F1
#
_entry.id   AF-A0A1I3CAG0-F1
#
_cell.length_a   1.000
_cell.length_b   1.000
_cell.length_c   1.000
_cell.angle_alpha   90.00
_cell.angle_beta   90.00
_cell.angle_gamma   90.00
#
_symmetry.space_group_name_H-M   'P 1'
#
loop_
_entity.id
_entity.type
_entity.pdbx_description
1 polymer ?
#
loop_
_entity_poly.entity_id
_entity_poly.type
_entity_poly.pdbx_seq_one_letter_code
_entity_poly.pdbx_strand_id
1 'polypeptide(L)'
;MKLTFLKGLFVGSLVGGTIGLLKTPRSGKQNREAFKDYIDETTILVEDVSNKVNDLKGAITQLSNESQSFATTFTKEMNETAQAFTYEAEPRLRRIQEQTEKLTTDINDLNQAVSSDA
;
A
#
# COMPACT_ATOMS: atom_id res chain seq x y z
N MET A 1 12.33 -18.34 32.60
CA MET A 1 12.88 -16.96 32.52
C MET A 1 12.61 -16.33 31.13
N LYS A 2 11.35 -16.17 30.70
CA LYS A 2 10.99 -15.54 29.40
C LYS A 2 9.82 -14.53 29.44
N LEU A 3 9.07 -14.45 30.54
CA LEU A 3 7.90 -13.55 30.67
C LEU A 3 8.27 -12.11 31.08
N THR A 4 9.43 -11.89 31.69
CA THR A 4 9.84 -10.57 32.21
C THR A 4 10.18 -9.59 31.09
N PHE A 5 10.79 -10.07 30.01
CA PHE A 5 11.11 -9.23 28.85
C PHE A 5 9.85 -8.76 28.12
N LEU A 6 8.88 -9.65 27.91
CA LEU A 6 7.62 -9.30 27.24
C LEU A 6 6.79 -8.30 28.05
N LYS A 7 6.74 -8.46 29.38
CA LYS A 7 6.12 -7.48 30.29
C LYS A 7 6.86 -6.14 30.26
N GLY A 8 8.19 -6.15 30.27
CA GLY A 8 9.02 -4.95 30.15
C GLY A 8 8.82 -4.24 28.81
N LEU A 9 8.72 -5.00 27.71
CA LEU A 9 8.44 -4.48 26.37
C LEU A 9 7.03 -3.88 26.30
N PHE A 10 6.04 -4.52 26.92
CA PHE A 10 4.66 -4.02 26.93
C PHE A 10 4.54 -2.72 27.73
N VAL A 11 5.11 -2.68 28.94
CA VAL A 11 5.11 -1.46 29.77
C VAL A 11 5.97 -0.36 29.13
N GLY A 12 7.12 -0.71 28.58
CA GLY A 12 8.00 0.22 27.87
C GLY A 12 7.38 0.77 26.59
N SER A 13 6.62 -0.05 25.85
CA SER A 13 5.83 0.37 24.68
C SER A 13 4.69 1.29 25.07
N LEU A 14 3.99 1.01 26.19
CA LEU A 14 2.90 1.87 26.67
C LEU A 14 3.44 3.25 27.07
N VAL A 15 4.50 3.28 27.88
CA VAL A 15 5.08 4.53 28.41
C VAL A 15 5.85 5.27 27.32
N GLY A 16 6.66 4.57 26.54
CA GLY A 16 7.41 5.15 25.42
C GLY A 16 6.49 5.63 24.30
N GLY A 17 5.41 4.89 24.01
CA GLY A 17 4.39 5.28 23.04
C GLY A 17 3.61 6.51 23.47
N THR A 18 3.18 6.58 24.74
CA THR A 18 2.49 7.77 25.27
C THR A 18 3.38 9.01 25.29
N ILE A 19 4.63 8.89 25.75
CA ILE A 19 5.60 10.00 25.71
C ILE A 19 5.94 10.40 24.26
N GLY A 20 6.11 9.43 23.36
CA GLY A 20 6.37 9.68 21.95
C GLY A 20 5.21 10.38 21.25
N LEU A 21 3.97 10.00 21.56
CA LEU A 21 2.76 10.68 21.09
C LEU A 21 2.64 12.10 21.68
N LEU A 22 2.98 12.30 22.96
CA LEU A 22 2.97 13.62 23.61
C LEU A 22 4.05 14.58 23.11
N LYS A 23 5.22 14.06 22.73
CA LYS A 23 6.37 14.86 22.25
C LYS A 23 6.42 15.00 20.73
N THR A 24 5.46 14.43 20.02
CA THR A 24 5.34 14.59 18.57
C THR A 24 5.01 16.05 18.25
N PRO A 25 5.78 16.75 17.39
CA PRO A 25 5.59 18.18 17.12
C PRO A 25 4.37 18.48 16.24
N ARG A 26 3.59 17.46 15.86
CA ARG A 26 2.43 17.58 14.97
C ARG A 26 1.14 17.49 15.79
N SER A 27 0.19 18.39 15.51
CA SER A 27 -1.13 18.31 16.14
C SER A 27 -1.90 17.08 15.64
N GLY A 28 -2.90 16.62 16.40
CA GLY A 28 -3.74 15.48 16.00
C GLY A 28 -4.38 15.66 14.62
N LYS A 29 -4.76 16.90 14.27
CA LYS A 29 -5.24 17.27 12.94
C LYS A 29 -4.15 17.10 11.87
N GLN A 30 -2.93 17.59 12.12
CA GLN A 30 -1.79 17.47 11.20
C GLN A 30 -1.33 16.02 10.99
N ASN A 31 -1.53 15.13 11.97
CA ASN A 31 -1.26 13.70 11.82
C ASN A 31 -2.32 13.01 10.97
N ARG A 32 -3.60 13.36 11.13
CA ARG A 32 -4.69 12.83 10.28
C ARG A 32 -4.56 13.30 8.83
N GLU A 33 -4.21 14.57 8.63
CA GLU A 33 -3.93 15.13 7.30
C GLU A 33 -2.72 14.43 6.65
N ALA A 34 -1.59 14.32 7.35
CA ALA A 34 -0.43 13.60 6.81
C ALA A 34 -0.75 12.14 6.49
N PHE A 35 -1.52 11.46 7.36
CA PHE A 35 -1.91 10.07 7.14
C PHE A 35 -2.84 9.91 5.93
N LYS A 36 -3.77 10.86 5.73
CA LYS A 36 -4.60 10.93 4.53
C LYS A 36 -3.74 11.10 3.28
N ASP A 37 -2.77 12.01 3.29
CA ASP A 37 -1.87 12.23 2.15
C ASP A 37 -1.08 10.96 1.80
N TYR A 38 -0.55 10.24 2.82
CA TYR A 38 0.15 8.97 2.62
C TYR A 38 -0.74 7.89 1.99
N ILE A 39 -2.00 7.83 2.38
CA ILE A 39 -3.01 6.88 1.89
C ILE A 39 -3.40 7.20 0.43
N ASP A 40 -3.63 8.49 0.13
CA ASP A 40 -3.95 8.95 -1.21
C ASP A 40 -2.76 8.70 -2.18
N GLU A 41 -1.52 9.00 -1.76
CA GLU A 41 -0.32 8.70 -2.55
C GLU A 41 -0.14 7.18 -2.78
N THR A 42 -0.40 6.36 -1.76
CA THR A 42 -0.32 4.89 -1.88
C THR A 42 -1.37 4.35 -2.86
N THR A 43 -2.56 4.95 -2.92
CA THR A 43 -3.61 4.58 -3.89
C THR A 43 -3.12 4.80 -5.33
N ILE A 44 -2.50 5.95 -5.59
CA ILE A 44 -1.96 6.30 -6.92
C ILE A 44 -0.85 5.33 -7.32
N LEU A 45 0.03 4.96 -6.39
CA LEU A 45 1.11 3.99 -6.64
C LEU A 45 0.56 2.59 -7.00
N VAL A 46 -0.52 2.17 -6.36
CA VAL A 46 -1.20 0.89 -6.66
C VAL A 46 -1.79 0.88 -8.07
N GLU A 47 -2.40 1.99 -8.49
CA GLU A 47 -2.93 2.16 -9.84
C GLU A 47 -1.82 2.16 -10.90
N ASP A 48 -0.72 2.86 -10.64
CA ASP A 48 0.44 2.90 -11.55
C ASP A 48 1.08 1.51 -11.71
N VAL A 49 1.18 0.71 -10.65
CA VAL A 49 1.65 -0.68 -10.73
C VAL A 49 0.75 -1.52 -11.66
N SER A 50 -0.58 -1.35 -11.57
CA SER A 50 -1.52 -2.04 -12.45
C SER A 50 -1.29 -1.68 -13.92
N ASN A 51 -1.12 -0.38 -14.21
CA ASN A 51 -0.91 0.13 -15.56
C ASN A 51 0.42 -0.36 -16.16
N LYS A 52 1.53 -0.27 -15.39
CA LYS A 52 2.85 -0.73 -15.86
C LYS A 52 2.89 -2.22 -16.18
N VAL A 53 2.11 -3.04 -15.49
CA VAL A 53 2.00 -4.49 -15.77
C VAL A 53 1.30 -4.74 -17.10
N ASN A 54 0.26 -3.96 -17.41
CA ASN A 54 -0.41 -4.03 -18.72
C ASN A 54 0.51 -3.58 -19.85
N ASP A 55 1.28 -2.50 -19.65
CA ASP A 55 2.26 -2.02 -20.62
C ASP A 55 3.35 -3.07 -20.89
N LEU A 56 3.87 -3.70 -19.82
CA LEU A 56 4.85 -4.78 -19.93
C LEU A 56 4.31 -5.96 -20.75
N LYS A 57 3.06 -6.37 -20.50
CA LYS A 57 2.41 -7.44 -21.29
C LYS A 57 2.28 -7.05 -22.77
N GLY A 58 1.95 -5.80 -23.06
CA GLY A 58 1.90 -5.26 -24.41
C GLY A 58 3.27 -5.31 -25.11
N ALA A 59 4.30 -4.82 -24.43
CA ALA A 59 5.67 -4.81 -24.95
C ALA A 59 6.21 -6.23 -25.20
N ILE A 60 5.94 -7.19 -24.31
CA ILE A 60 6.30 -8.61 -24.49
C ILE A 60 5.59 -9.20 -25.71
N THR A 61 4.30 -8.89 -25.89
CA THR A 61 3.50 -9.37 -27.03
C THR A 61 4.02 -8.81 -28.35
N GLN A 62 4.33 -7.50 -28.39
CA GLN A 62 4.91 -6.86 -29.55
C GLN A 62 6.29 -7.43 -29.89
N LEU A 63 7.15 -7.59 -28.88
CA LEU A 63 8.46 -8.22 -29.03
C LEU A 63 8.35 -9.65 -29.58
N SER A 64 7.37 -10.43 -29.10
CA SER A 64 7.10 -11.79 -29.59
C SER A 64 6.70 -11.83 -31.06
N ASN A 65 5.99 -10.80 -31.54
CA ASN A 65 5.49 -10.73 -32.92
C ASN A 65 6.58 -10.24 -33.89
N GLU A 66 7.49 -9.37 -33.44
CA GLU A 66 8.53 -8.75 -34.28
C GLU A 66 9.85 -9.56 -34.32
N SER A 67 10.16 -10.36 -33.30
CA SER A 67 11.47 -11.05 -33.17
C SER A 67 11.38 -12.56 -33.44
N GLN A 68 11.37 -12.94 -34.72
CA GLN A 68 11.16 -14.33 -35.16
C GLN A 68 12.22 -15.37 -34.69
N SER A 69 13.28 -14.97 -33.98
CA SER A 69 14.31 -15.89 -33.46
C SER A 69 14.85 -15.59 -32.05
N PHE A 70 14.43 -14.50 -31.39
CA PHE A 70 14.98 -14.19 -30.07
C PHE A 70 14.19 -14.91 -28.98
N ALA A 71 14.77 -16.03 -28.52
CA ALA A 71 14.37 -16.85 -27.38
C ALA A 71 12.84 -16.85 -27.14
N THR A 72 12.06 -17.41 -28.06
CA THR A 72 10.60 -17.57 -27.91
C THR A 72 10.21 -18.17 -26.56
N THR A 73 11.05 -19.04 -26.00
CA THR A 73 10.94 -19.56 -24.63
C THR A 73 11.00 -18.45 -23.57
N PHE A 74 11.97 -17.55 -23.62
CA PHE A 74 12.11 -16.43 -22.69
C PHE A 74 10.92 -15.47 -22.77
N THR A 75 10.49 -15.11 -23.98
CA THR A 75 9.33 -14.23 -24.19
C THR A 75 8.03 -14.88 -23.69
N LYS A 76 7.89 -16.20 -23.92
CA LYS A 76 6.76 -16.98 -23.40
C LYS A 76 6.77 -17.04 -21.87
N GLU A 77 7.92 -17.32 -21.25
CA GLU A 77 8.09 -17.33 -19.79
C GLU A 77 7.80 -15.96 -19.16
N MET A 78 8.24 -14.86 -19.77
CA MET A 78 7.90 -13.51 -19.31
C MET A 78 6.41 -13.21 -19.45
N ASN A 79 5.76 -13.66 -20.53
CA ASN A 79 4.32 -13.50 -20.70
C ASN A 79 3.53 -14.30 -19.65
N GLU A 80 3.92 -15.56 -19.40
CA GLU A 80 3.32 -16.41 -18.36
C GLU A 80 3.53 -15.80 -16.97
N THR A 81 4.73 -15.28 -16.68
CA THR A 81 5.05 -14.60 -15.43
C THR A 81 4.23 -13.32 -15.25
N ALA A 82 4.12 -12.50 -16.29
CA ALA A 82 3.31 -11.28 -16.26
C ALA A 82 1.83 -11.61 -16.06
N GLN A 83 1.32 -12.64 -16.73
CA GLN A 83 -0.07 -13.09 -16.56
C GLN A 83 -0.34 -13.64 -15.17
N ALA A 84 0.56 -14.48 -14.63
CA ALA A 84 0.44 -15.00 -13.27
C ALA A 84 0.49 -13.87 -12.24
N PHE A 85 1.40 -12.91 -12.43
CA PHE A 85 1.45 -11.70 -11.62
C PHE A 85 0.14 -10.92 -11.70
N THR A 86 -0.38 -10.61 -12.89
CA THR A 86 -1.66 -9.91 -13.03
C THR A 86 -2.79 -10.68 -12.34
N TYR A 87 -2.89 -11.99 -12.59
CA TYR A 87 -3.96 -12.82 -12.03
C TYR A 87 -3.95 -12.84 -10.49
N GLU A 88 -2.77 -12.92 -9.88
CA GLU A 88 -2.64 -12.92 -8.43
C GLU A 88 -2.69 -11.52 -7.81
N ALA A 89 -2.10 -10.53 -8.48
CA ALA A 89 -1.94 -9.19 -7.97
C ALA A 89 -3.22 -8.36 -8.15
N GLU A 90 -3.94 -8.48 -9.27
CA GLU A 90 -5.15 -7.71 -9.55
C GLU A 90 -6.21 -7.78 -8.42
N PRO A 91 -6.61 -8.95 -7.88
CA PRO A 91 -7.51 -8.99 -6.73
C PRO A 91 -6.88 -8.44 -5.45
N ARG A 92 -5.55 -8.50 -5.29
CA ARG A 92 -4.85 -7.92 -4.14
C ARG A 92 -4.79 -6.38 -4.24
N LEU A 93 -4.48 -5.85 -5.42
CA LEU A 93 -4.43 -4.42 -5.71
C LEU A 93 -5.82 -3.78 -5.55
N ARG A 94 -6.88 -4.43 -6.06
CA ARG A 94 -8.28 -4.02 -5.81
C ARG A 94 -8.61 -3.94 -4.32
N ARG A 95 -8.28 -4.98 -3.55
CA ARG A 95 -8.52 -4.97 -2.10
C ARG A 95 -7.75 -3.87 -1.39
N ILE A 96 -6.53 -3.57 -1.83
CA ILE A 96 -5.76 -2.45 -1.28
C ILE A 96 -6.47 -1.13 -1.60
N GLN A 97 -6.94 -0.90 -2.83
CA GLN A 97 -7.73 0.28 -3.18
C GLN A 97 -8.98 0.41 -2.29
N GLU A 98 -9.81 -0.65 -2.20
CA GLU A 98 -11.03 -0.65 -1.39
C GLU A 98 -10.75 -0.35 0.10
N GLN A 99 -9.69 -0.93 0.67
CA GLN A 99 -9.30 -0.68 2.05
C GLN A 99 -8.76 0.74 2.26
N THR A 100 -8.08 1.28 1.25
CA THR A 100 -7.51 2.63 1.28
C THR A 100 -8.64 3.67 1.19
N GLU A 101 -9.64 3.46 0.32
CA GLU A 101 -10.86 4.28 0.25
C GLU A 101 -11.67 4.25 1.55
N LYS A 102 -11.85 3.06 2.13
CA LYS A 102 -12.53 2.90 3.41
C LYS A 102 -11.78 3.66 4.52
N LEU A 103 -10.47 3.50 4.58
CA LEU A 103 -9.63 4.18 5.57
C LEU A 103 -9.67 5.70 5.40
N THR A 104 -9.66 6.20 4.16
CA THR A 104 -9.86 7.63 3.87
C THR A 104 -11.21 8.13 4.38
N THR A 105 -12.27 7.36 4.18
CA THR A 105 -13.62 7.69 4.66
C THR A 105 -13.66 7.72 6.18
N ASP A 106 -13.14 6.68 6.84
CA ASP A 106 -13.09 6.57 8.30
C ASP A 106 -12.29 7.74 8.93
N ILE A 107 -11.20 8.18 8.29
CA ILE A 107 -10.41 9.35 8.74
C ILE A 107 -11.21 10.65 8.57
N ASN A 108 -11.92 10.82 7.45
CA ASN A 108 -12.75 12.01 7.22
C ASN A 108 -13.88 12.10 8.25
N ASP A 109 -14.54 10.98 8.53
CA ASP A 109 -15.62 10.90 9.52
C ASP A 109 -15.12 11.20 10.93
N LEU A 110 -13.95 10.65 11.31
CA LEU A 110 -13.29 10.95 12.58
C LEU A 110 -12.91 12.44 12.68
N ASN A 111 -12.50 13.08 11.58
CA ASN A 111 -12.21 14.50 11.56
C ASN A 111 -13.47 15.36 11.74
N GLN A 112 -14.58 14.99 11.09
CA GLN A 112 -15.86 15.69 11.24
C GLN A 112 -16.41 15.55 12.66
N ALA A 113 -16.40 14.34 13.22
CA ALA A 113 -16.88 14.09 14.58
C ALA A 113 -16.10 14.89 15.62
N VAL A 114 -14.76 14.93 15.52
CA VAL A 114 -13.92 15.68 16.48
C VAL A 114 -13.98 17.20 16.27
N SER A 115 -14.29 17.67 15.05
CA SER A 115 -14.47 19.10 14.77
C SER A 115 -15.87 19.61 15.16
N SER A 116 -16.85 18.71 15.35
CA SER A 116 -18.21 19.03 15.80
C SER A 116 -18.36 19.11 17.32
N ASP A 117 -17.42 18.54 18.08
CA ASP A 117 -17.40 18.51 19.56
C ASP A 117 -16.52 19.62 20.18
N ALA A 118 -15.95 20.52 19.36
CA ALA A 118 -15.08 21.63 19.76
C ALA A 118 -15.71 23.01 19.54
#